data_AF-A0A7V9GQL3-F1
#
_entry.id   AF-A0A7V9GQL3-F1
#
_cell.length_a   1.000
_cell.length_b   1.000
_cell.length_c   1.000
_cell.angle_alpha   90.00
_cell.angle_beta   90.00
_cell.angle_gamma   90.00
#
_symmetry.space_group_name_H-M   'P 1'
#
loop_
_entity.id
_entity.type
_entity.pdbx_description
1 polymer ?
#
loop_
_entity_poly.entity_id
_entity_poly.type
_entity_poly.pdbx_seq_one_letter_code
_entity_poly.pdbx_strand_id
1 'polypeptide(L)'
;MTVRDSGFYGNLLSRGGNVAGGAFRIASGAGTTMDVQRSEFVGNEMGDSGGGVISWAPGIGSSLTVDRSSFVDNIAGDNTFGVAIGADSGNAASSVAISNSHFEGNEGGQGTHGGALRLQLPTGTHSLVNNTITGNRITVDAGGADGAGIFSNTGTVTARNNVLHDNTTGARLDDCYDDLVDQGGNKQAQDEAGVTPGLGCGLPAASRGIQPQLGALGLNGGNARNRVPEPGSPLIDAGVGPCPAFDIRGVTRPQLGGCDAGAAEALPQPPAGDTPTPTTGAGAAAAVAGPAQQPPQLLPVLAKDVVILPAGGTPLIRLPGTKKFVPLAGITRIPVGSIVDARKGRVTIVSAKPGGGFQAFTYFDGLFRVDQGRDGVLQATLVERLSCTSKKSRSSARKPKKRKLWGDGKGSARTNGRYGAAVVRGTKWLVEDTCKTTRVKVAEGTVTAIDAKTKKQRQVKAPRSVKFPAS
;
A
#
# COMPACT_ATOMS: atom_id res chain seq x y z
N MET A 1 -4.24 11.89 16.92
CA MET A 1 -4.81 11.16 15.77
C MET A 1 -4.29 9.73 15.80
N THR A 2 -5.16 8.76 15.54
CA THR A 2 -4.77 7.35 15.51
C THR A 2 -5.25 6.72 14.21
N VAL A 3 -4.34 6.08 13.49
CA VAL A 3 -4.57 5.36 12.22
C VAL A 3 -4.17 3.92 12.46
N ARG A 4 -5.11 2.99 12.32
CA ARG A 4 -4.86 1.56 12.57
C ARG A 4 -5.49 0.72 11.49
N ASP A 5 -4.82 -0.35 11.09
CA ASP A 5 -5.37 -1.38 10.20
C ASP A 5 -5.96 -0.78 8.91
N SER A 6 -5.28 0.23 8.37
CA SER A 6 -5.78 1.10 7.30
C SER A 6 -4.87 1.09 6.08
N GLY A 7 -5.43 1.32 4.89
CA GLY A 7 -4.69 1.39 3.64
C GLY A 7 -4.94 2.70 2.88
N PHE A 8 -3.86 3.36 2.47
CA PHE A 8 -3.85 4.63 1.75
C PHE A 8 -3.15 4.41 0.40
N TYR A 9 -3.94 4.36 -0.66
CA TYR A 9 -3.48 3.91 -1.97
C TYR A 9 -3.71 4.97 -3.04
N GLY A 10 -2.67 5.38 -3.75
CA GLY A 10 -2.82 6.20 -4.95
C GLY A 10 -3.38 7.61 -4.70
N ASN A 11 -3.25 8.14 -3.48
CA ASN A 11 -3.68 9.50 -3.20
C ASN A 11 -2.77 10.46 -3.99
N LEU A 12 -3.37 11.45 -4.66
CA LEU A 12 -2.62 12.47 -5.41
C LEU A 12 -2.93 13.85 -4.88
N LEU A 13 -1.90 14.58 -4.47
CA LEU A 13 -1.96 16.00 -4.20
C LEU A 13 -1.32 16.76 -5.37
N SER A 14 -2.14 17.38 -6.24
CA SER A 14 -1.73 17.75 -7.60
C SER A 14 -1.54 19.25 -7.91
N ARG A 15 -1.58 20.16 -6.92
CA ARG A 15 -1.12 21.58 -6.99
C ARG A 15 -1.77 22.46 -5.92
N GLY A 16 -0.98 23.38 -5.36
CA GLY A 16 -1.47 24.62 -4.72
C GLY A 16 -0.75 25.03 -3.44
N GLY A 17 0.45 25.63 -3.53
CA GLY A 17 1.16 26.26 -2.40
C GLY A 17 2.02 25.29 -1.58
N ASN A 18 2.60 25.78 -0.47
CA ASN A 18 3.41 25.02 0.51
C ASN A 18 2.59 23.94 1.24
N VAL A 19 1.99 23.00 0.50
CA VAL A 19 1.11 21.97 1.02
C VAL A 19 1.88 20.66 1.11
N ALA A 20 2.13 20.25 2.35
CA ALA A 20 2.74 18.97 2.68
C ALA A 20 1.67 17.91 3.00
N GLY A 21 2.02 16.62 2.90
CA GLY A 21 1.18 15.49 3.31
C GLY A 21 0.36 14.89 2.16
N GLY A 22 0.97 13.98 1.38
CA GLY A 22 0.30 13.22 0.31
C GLY A 22 -0.86 12.35 0.80
N ALA A 23 -0.84 11.93 2.07
CA ALA A 23 -1.98 11.33 2.77
C ALA A 23 -2.36 12.10 4.03
N PHE A 24 -1.37 12.53 4.83
CA PHE A 24 -1.59 13.21 6.09
C PHE A 24 -0.71 14.43 6.26
N ARG A 25 -1.34 15.55 6.63
CA ARG A 25 -0.66 16.75 7.15
C ARG A 25 -1.08 16.97 8.59
N ILE A 26 -0.12 17.04 9.48
CA ILE A 26 -0.32 17.42 10.88
C ILE A 26 0.49 18.67 11.14
N ALA A 27 -0.20 19.77 11.42
CA ALA A 27 0.39 21.09 11.62
C ALA A 27 0.42 21.47 13.10
N SER A 28 1.12 22.59 13.36
CA SER A 28 1.52 23.11 14.66
C SER A 28 0.41 23.12 15.71
N GLY A 29 0.72 22.50 16.84
CA GLY A 29 -0.08 22.46 18.05
C GLY A 29 0.71 21.75 19.15
N ALA A 30 0.73 22.32 20.36
CA ALA A 30 1.38 21.67 21.49
C ALA A 30 0.63 20.37 21.87
N GLY A 31 1.37 19.33 22.26
CA GLY A 31 0.78 18.06 22.69
C GLY A 31 0.11 17.24 21.58
N THR A 32 0.48 17.45 20.31
CA THR A 32 -0.16 16.75 19.20
C THR A 32 0.41 15.34 19.06
N THR A 33 -0.44 14.32 19.21
CA THR A 33 -0.03 12.93 19.07
C THR A 33 -0.52 12.32 17.75
N MET A 34 0.34 11.57 17.06
CA MET A 34 0.00 10.71 15.93
C MET A 34 0.46 9.28 16.22
N ASP A 35 -0.44 8.32 16.05
CA ASP A 35 -0.17 6.89 16.20
C ASP A 35 -0.63 6.18 14.93
N VAL A 36 0.33 5.63 14.18
CA VAL A 36 0.11 4.86 12.96
C VAL A 36 0.50 3.43 13.23
N GLN A 37 -0.46 2.51 13.19
CA GLN A 37 -0.18 1.10 13.43
C GLN A 37 -0.72 0.25 12.30
N ARG A 38 0.02 -0.78 11.91
CA ARG A 38 -0.52 -1.85 11.07
C ARG A 38 -1.19 -1.32 9.79
N SER A 39 -0.59 -0.31 9.18
CA SER A 39 -1.19 0.44 8.07
C SER A 39 -0.28 0.46 6.84
N GLU A 40 -0.88 0.57 5.66
CA GLU A 40 -0.17 0.65 4.38
C GLU A 40 -0.37 2.00 3.71
N PHE A 41 0.72 2.52 3.14
CA PHE A 41 0.75 3.71 2.32
C PHE A 41 1.47 3.39 1.03
N VAL A 42 0.71 3.22 -0.06
CA VAL A 42 1.29 2.74 -1.31
C VAL A 42 0.92 3.59 -2.51
N GLY A 43 1.92 3.97 -3.30
CA GLY A 43 1.70 4.70 -4.54
C GLY A 43 1.09 6.07 -4.34
N ASN A 44 1.24 6.68 -3.16
CA ASN A 44 0.76 8.03 -2.92
C ASN A 44 1.73 9.02 -3.56
N GLU A 45 1.18 10.04 -4.21
CA GLU A 45 1.93 10.98 -5.05
C GLU A 45 1.68 12.42 -4.58
N MET A 46 2.75 13.16 -4.40
CA MET A 46 2.75 14.58 -4.09
C MET A 46 3.47 15.32 -5.20
N GLY A 47 2.75 16.17 -5.93
CA GLY A 47 3.25 16.72 -7.20
C GLY A 47 4.20 17.92 -7.11
N ASP A 48 4.32 18.58 -5.94
CA ASP A 48 5.12 19.82 -5.74
C ASP A 48 6.08 19.66 -4.52
N SER A 49 6.48 20.77 -3.86
CA SER A 49 7.39 20.80 -2.70
C SER A 49 6.65 20.71 -1.35
N GLY A 50 7.16 19.90 -0.40
CA GLY A 50 6.56 19.71 0.92
C GLY A 50 6.96 18.39 1.61
N GLY A 51 6.38 18.05 2.77
CA GLY A 51 6.52 16.70 3.35
C GLY A 51 5.70 15.67 2.54
N GLY A 52 6.21 14.45 2.43
CA GLY A 52 5.68 13.37 1.60
C GLY A 52 4.39 12.76 2.14
N VAL A 53 4.26 11.43 2.21
CA VAL A 53 2.97 10.78 2.59
C VAL A 53 2.44 11.28 3.93
N ILE A 54 3.31 11.29 4.95
CA ILE A 54 3.03 11.89 6.25
C ILE A 54 3.94 13.10 6.41
N SER A 55 3.33 14.27 6.53
CA SER A 55 4.02 15.47 6.98
C SER A 55 3.58 15.82 8.39
N TRP A 56 4.56 15.82 9.31
CA TRP A 56 4.36 16.08 10.72
C TRP A 56 5.21 17.27 11.15
N ALA A 57 4.56 18.40 11.42
CA ALA A 57 5.16 19.65 11.86
C ALA A 57 4.60 20.07 13.23
N PRO A 58 5.07 19.45 14.33
CA PRO A 58 4.46 19.56 15.65
C PRO A 58 4.83 20.82 16.44
N GLY A 59 4.09 21.06 17.55
CA GLY A 59 4.54 21.93 18.65
C GLY A 59 5.12 21.12 19.82
N ILE A 60 5.52 21.81 20.91
CA ILE A 60 6.15 21.19 22.09
C ILE A 60 5.27 20.08 22.69
N GLY A 61 5.88 18.99 23.15
CA GLY A 61 5.22 17.86 23.81
C GLY A 61 4.47 16.92 22.86
N SER A 62 4.72 17.03 21.55
CA SER A 62 4.08 16.20 20.53
C SER A 62 4.82 14.90 20.30
N SER A 63 4.12 13.88 19.80
CA SER A 63 4.74 12.60 19.45
C SER A 63 4.19 12.00 18.15
N LEU A 64 5.05 11.40 17.34
CA LEU A 64 4.68 10.53 16.24
C LEU A 64 5.18 9.11 16.51
N THR A 65 4.27 8.16 16.48
CA THR A 65 4.56 6.73 16.62
C THR A 65 4.11 6.00 15.35
N VAL A 66 4.99 5.18 14.80
CA VAL A 66 4.72 4.36 13.61
C VAL A 66 5.16 2.94 13.92
N ASP A 67 4.21 2.01 13.97
CA ASP A 67 4.46 0.61 14.31
C ASP A 67 3.88 -0.31 13.24
N ARG A 68 4.64 -1.33 12.83
CA ARG A 68 4.17 -2.40 11.93
C ARG A 68 3.48 -1.87 10.68
N SER A 69 4.00 -0.79 10.11
CA SER A 69 3.39 -0.10 8.96
C SER A 69 4.30 -0.12 7.75
N SER A 70 3.73 0.08 6.56
CA SER A 70 4.46 -0.03 5.30
C SER A 70 4.24 1.19 4.42
N PHE A 71 5.34 1.71 3.85
CA PHE A 71 5.37 2.86 2.96
C PHE A 71 6.10 2.45 1.68
N VAL A 72 5.33 2.20 0.62
CA VAL A 72 5.85 1.55 -0.59
C VAL A 72 5.53 2.37 -1.84
N ASP A 73 6.51 2.55 -2.72
CA ASP A 73 6.34 3.19 -4.03
C ASP A 73 5.68 4.58 -3.96
N ASN A 74 5.87 5.33 -2.87
CA ASN A 74 5.32 6.68 -2.77
C ASN A 74 6.25 7.67 -3.48
N ILE A 75 5.66 8.66 -4.15
CA ILE A 75 6.39 9.60 -5.00
C ILE A 75 6.16 11.01 -4.48
N ALA A 76 7.22 11.81 -4.41
CA ALA A 76 7.13 13.23 -4.13
C ALA A 76 7.94 14.03 -5.15
N GLY A 77 7.46 15.24 -5.45
CA GLY A 77 8.13 16.17 -6.34
C GLY A 77 9.41 16.77 -5.73
N ASP A 78 9.90 17.82 -6.38
CA ASP A 78 11.14 18.49 -6.00
C ASP A 78 11.01 19.24 -4.66
N ASN A 79 12.12 19.33 -3.93
CA ASN A 79 12.27 20.04 -2.65
C ASN A 79 11.35 19.46 -1.56
N THR A 80 11.29 18.14 -1.49
CA THR A 80 10.48 17.41 -0.51
C THR A 80 11.24 17.20 0.81
N PHE A 81 10.50 17.31 1.92
CA PHE A 81 11.01 17.14 3.28
C PHE A 81 10.64 15.73 3.81
N GLY A 82 11.19 14.67 3.23
CA GLY A 82 10.84 13.28 3.56
C GLY A 82 9.72 12.73 2.67
N VAL A 83 9.96 11.72 1.82
CA VAL A 83 8.95 11.20 0.87
C VAL A 83 7.92 10.29 1.55
N ALA A 84 8.34 9.38 2.44
CA ALA A 84 7.38 8.58 3.21
C ALA A 84 6.94 9.36 4.45
N ILE A 85 7.90 9.81 5.26
CA ILE A 85 7.62 10.56 6.48
C ILE A 85 8.58 11.74 6.58
N GLY A 86 7.99 12.93 6.66
CA GLY A 86 8.66 14.17 7.01
C GLY A 86 8.29 14.63 8.40
N ALA A 87 9.23 14.58 9.34
CA ALA A 87 9.08 15.08 10.70
C ALA A 87 10.01 16.28 10.91
N ASP A 88 9.43 17.47 11.08
CA ASP A 88 10.17 18.72 11.29
C ASP A 88 9.51 19.53 12.41
N SER A 89 10.18 19.62 13.56
CA SER A 89 9.63 20.31 14.74
C SER A 89 10.06 21.76 14.86
N GLY A 90 10.87 22.29 13.94
CA GLY A 90 11.70 23.45 14.25
C GLY A 90 12.42 23.22 15.57
N ASN A 91 12.24 24.09 16.57
CA ASN A 91 12.85 23.94 17.90
C ASN A 91 11.95 23.26 18.97
N ALA A 92 10.80 22.71 18.59
CA ALA A 92 9.85 22.17 19.56
C ALA A 92 10.27 20.78 20.07
N ALA A 93 10.40 20.62 21.39
CA ALA A 93 10.66 19.32 22.02
C ALA A 93 9.54 18.32 21.72
N SER A 94 9.84 17.36 20.85
CA SER A 94 8.86 16.41 20.28
C SER A 94 9.52 15.05 20.10
N SER A 95 8.76 13.96 20.04
CA SER A 95 9.35 12.61 19.95
C SER A 95 8.88 11.84 18.72
N VAL A 96 9.76 11.03 18.15
CA VAL A 96 9.45 10.12 17.03
C VAL A 96 9.90 8.72 17.38
N ALA A 97 8.99 7.74 17.29
CA ALA A 97 9.34 6.34 17.43
C ALA A 97 8.79 5.57 16.23
N ILE A 98 9.69 4.95 15.46
CA ILE A 98 9.33 4.13 14.29
C ILE A 98 9.85 2.73 14.55
N SER A 99 8.95 1.76 14.58
CA SER A 99 9.26 0.36 14.85
C SER A 99 8.61 -0.62 13.91
N ASN A 100 9.28 -1.75 13.67
CA ASN A 100 8.74 -2.89 12.92
C ASN A 100 8.17 -2.49 11.55
N SER A 101 8.68 -1.42 10.93
CA SER A 101 8.04 -0.80 9.76
C SER A 101 8.91 -0.94 8.52
N HIS A 102 8.27 -0.93 7.35
CA HIS A 102 8.90 -1.18 6.06
C HIS A 102 8.78 0.04 5.15
N PHE A 103 9.89 0.48 4.56
CA PHE A 103 9.96 1.62 3.67
C PHE A 103 10.66 1.20 2.40
N GLU A 104 9.95 1.13 1.28
CA GLU A 104 10.53 0.64 0.03
C GLU A 104 10.11 1.39 -1.21
N GLY A 105 11.07 1.65 -2.11
CA GLY A 105 10.77 2.20 -3.44
C GLY A 105 10.21 3.62 -3.42
N ASN A 106 10.30 4.33 -2.29
CA ASN A 106 9.82 5.70 -2.22
C ASN A 106 10.78 6.61 -3.01
N GLU A 107 10.22 7.56 -3.76
CA GLU A 107 10.96 8.36 -4.74
C GLU A 107 10.73 9.86 -4.57
N GLY A 108 11.82 10.60 -4.41
CA GLY A 108 11.82 12.06 -4.36
C GLY A 108 12.44 12.71 -5.61
N GLY A 109 11.96 13.90 -5.95
CA GLY A 109 12.56 14.77 -6.97
C GLY A 109 13.82 15.51 -6.50
N GLN A 110 14.30 16.47 -7.30
CA GLN A 110 15.45 17.33 -7.03
C GLN A 110 15.37 18.00 -5.66
N GLY A 111 16.49 18.11 -4.93
CA GLY A 111 16.53 18.85 -3.64
C GLY A 111 15.70 18.20 -2.51
N THR A 112 15.21 16.99 -2.72
CA THR A 112 14.58 16.19 -1.65
C THR A 112 15.65 15.78 -0.64
N HIS A 113 15.28 15.71 0.64
CA HIS A 113 16.10 15.00 1.60
C HIS A 113 15.21 14.06 2.42
N GLY A 114 15.67 12.82 2.61
CA GLY A 114 14.86 11.74 3.19
C GLY A 114 14.00 11.06 2.13
N GLY A 115 14.57 10.16 1.34
CA GLY A 115 13.78 9.36 0.38
C GLY A 115 12.81 8.39 1.07
N ALA A 116 13.09 7.94 2.29
CA ALA A 116 12.07 7.38 3.19
C ALA A 116 11.74 8.37 4.31
N LEU A 117 12.72 8.66 5.15
CA LEU A 117 12.53 9.41 6.40
C LEU A 117 13.31 10.70 6.37
N ARG A 118 12.66 11.82 6.73
CA ARG A 118 13.33 13.04 7.16
C ARG A 118 12.98 13.33 8.61
N LEU A 119 13.97 13.36 9.48
CA LEU A 119 13.84 13.58 10.92
C LEU A 119 14.67 14.81 11.31
N GLN A 120 14.03 15.97 11.34
CA GLN A 120 14.67 17.24 11.71
C GLN A 120 14.08 17.73 13.05
N LEU A 121 14.58 17.15 14.14
CA LEU A 121 13.98 17.25 15.46
C LEU A 121 15.09 17.52 16.50
N PRO A 122 15.42 18.78 16.82
CA PRO A 122 16.57 19.12 17.66
C PRO A 122 16.49 18.61 19.09
N THR A 123 15.28 18.40 19.61
CA THR A 123 15.05 18.03 21.01
C THR A 123 13.90 17.02 21.16
N GLY A 124 14.06 16.11 22.11
CA GLY A 124 13.13 15.04 22.41
C GLY A 124 13.78 13.66 22.28
N THR A 125 12.97 12.62 22.12
CA THR A 125 13.45 11.24 21.99
C THR A 125 13.07 10.69 20.64
N HIS A 126 14.09 10.26 19.88
CA HIS A 126 13.92 9.73 18.53
C HIS A 126 14.52 8.33 18.44
N SER A 127 13.74 7.38 17.94
CA SER A 127 14.16 5.98 17.86
C SER A 127 13.66 5.29 16.60
N LEU A 128 14.56 4.51 16.00
CA LEU A 128 14.29 3.59 14.90
C LEU A 128 14.63 2.17 15.39
N VAL A 129 13.64 1.29 15.47
CA VAL A 129 13.82 -0.07 15.99
C VAL A 129 13.24 -1.11 15.04
N ASN A 130 14.04 -2.07 14.58
CA ASN A 130 13.56 -3.18 13.75
C ASN A 130 12.82 -2.70 12.48
N ASN A 131 13.35 -1.71 11.77
CA ASN A 131 12.78 -1.27 10.49
C ASN A 131 13.56 -1.84 9.31
N THR A 132 12.91 -1.98 8.16
CA THR A 132 13.57 -2.28 6.88
C THR A 132 13.36 -1.08 5.95
N ILE A 133 14.44 -0.40 5.58
CA ILE A 133 14.43 0.80 4.76
C ILE A 133 15.29 0.53 3.53
N THR A 134 14.63 0.34 2.39
CA THR A 134 15.28 -0.19 1.18
C THR A 134 14.85 0.43 -0.13
N GLY A 135 15.78 0.58 -1.08
CA GLY A 135 15.39 0.92 -2.45
C GLY A 135 14.72 2.28 -2.58
N ASN A 136 14.85 3.15 -1.58
CA ASN A 136 14.31 4.49 -1.61
C ASN A 136 15.27 5.39 -2.38
N ARG A 137 14.75 6.26 -3.24
CA ARG A 137 15.55 6.97 -4.24
C ARG A 137 15.26 8.46 -4.31
N ILE A 138 16.28 9.24 -4.60
CA ILE A 138 16.17 10.64 -4.97
C ILE A 138 16.73 10.79 -6.39
N THR A 139 15.96 11.33 -7.32
CA THR A 139 16.14 11.06 -8.76
C THR A 139 17.40 11.66 -9.42
N VAL A 140 18.34 12.30 -8.70
CA VAL A 140 18.37 13.76 -8.52
C VAL A 140 19.57 14.35 -7.75
N ASP A 141 20.83 14.27 -8.23
CA ASP A 141 22.01 14.83 -7.52
C ASP A 141 22.44 16.23 -8.02
N ALA A 142 21.54 17.21 -8.07
CA ALA A 142 21.93 18.60 -8.33
C ALA A 142 22.19 19.38 -7.03
N GLY A 143 23.15 18.90 -6.22
CA GLY A 143 23.81 19.65 -5.16
C GLY A 143 22.92 19.97 -3.95
N GLY A 144 22.73 18.98 -3.08
CA GLY A 144 22.13 19.16 -1.75
C GLY A 144 21.03 18.15 -1.40
N ALA A 145 20.73 17.19 -2.26
CA ALA A 145 19.87 16.06 -1.92
C ALA A 145 20.70 14.97 -1.27
N ASP A 146 20.28 14.48 -0.10
CA ASP A 146 20.96 13.42 0.64
C ASP A 146 20.02 12.63 1.55
N GLY A 147 20.50 11.51 2.09
CA GLY A 147 19.75 10.62 2.96
C GLY A 147 18.55 9.99 2.25
N ALA A 148 18.74 9.41 1.07
CA ALA A 148 17.69 8.69 0.35
C ALA A 148 16.99 7.62 1.22
N GLY A 149 17.71 6.97 2.14
CA GLY A 149 17.07 6.25 3.24
C GLY A 149 16.56 7.22 4.31
N ILE A 150 17.49 7.72 5.11
CA ILE A 150 17.24 8.56 6.29
C ILE A 150 18.01 9.87 6.20
N PHE A 151 17.29 10.97 6.24
CA PHE A 151 17.88 12.28 6.50
C PHE A 151 17.61 12.67 7.95
N SER A 152 18.67 12.79 8.75
CA SER A 152 18.64 13.34 10.10
C SER A 152 19.87 14.21 10.25
N ASN A 153 19.72 15.48 10.62
CA ASN A 153 20.85 16.40 10.79
C ASN A 153 20.72 17.30 12.03
N THR A 154 19.67 17.06 12.83
CA THR A 154 19.41 17.78 14.08
C THR A 154 18.84 16.82 15.10
N GLY A 155 19.28 16.98 16.34
CA GLY A 155 18.92 16.09 17.44
C GLY A 155 19.54 14.70 17.29
N THR A 156 19.23 13.85 18.26
CA THR A 156 19.81 12.51 18.35
C THR A 156 18.77 11.45 17.99
N VAL A 157 19.06 10.67 16.94
CA VAL A 157 18.25 9.50 16.56
C VAL A 157 18.99 8.23 16.96
N THR A 158 18.37 7.44 17.83
CA THR A 158 18.87 6.13 18.20
C THR A 158 18.40 5.07 17.20
N ALA A 159 19.28 4.14 16.84
CA ALA A 159 18.97 3.09 15.88
C ALA A 159 19.34 1.72 16.43
N ARG A 160 18.40 0.77 16.38
CA ARG A 160 18.62 -0.63 16.79
C ARG A 160 17.95 -1.60 15.83
N ASN A 161 18.66 -2.67 15.46
CA ASN A 161 18.12 -3.76 14.64
C ASN A 161 17.52 -3.31 13.29
N ASN A 162 17.89 -2.17 12.73
CA ASN A 162 17.36 -1.72 11.44
C ASN A 162 18.16 -2.33 10.28
N VAL A 163 17.52 -2.46 9.13
CA VAL A 163 18.12 -2.89 7.88
C VAL A 163 18.03 -1.74 6.90
N LEU A 164 19.18 -1.33 6.37
CA LEU A 164 19.36 -0.25 5.41
C LEU A 164 20.06 -0.82 4.17
N HIS A 165 19.43 -0.69 3.00
CA HIS A 165 20.04 -1.17 1.76
C HIS A 165 19.49 -0.54 0.49
N ASP A 166 20.31 -0.46 -0.55
CA ASP A 166 19.91 -0.04 -1.90
C ASP A 166 19.20 1.32 -1.96
N ASN A 167 19.36 2.18 -0.95
CA ASN A 167 18.83 3.54 -0.99
C ASN A 167 19.81 4.42 -1.78
N THR A 168 19.31 5.24 -2.70
CA THR A 168 20.18 5.98 -3.63
C THR A 168 19.79 7.43 -3.85
N THR A 169 20.78 8.30 -3.94
CA THR A 169 20.62 9.64 -4.53
C THR A 169 21.33 9.66 -5.88
N GLY A 170 20.54 9.79 -6.96
CA GLY A 170 21.00 9.51 -8.30
C GLY A 170 21.55 8.08 -8.41
N ALA A 171 22.81 7.96 -8.80
CA ALA A 171 23.53 6.68 -8.87
C ALA A 171 24.31 6.34 -7.59
N ARG A 172 24.37 7.26 -6.62
CA ARG A 172 25.15 7.10 -5.38
C ARG A 172 24.30 6.40 -4.32
N LEU A 173 24.92 5.49 -3.58
CA LEU A 173 24.34 4.89 -2.37
C LEU A 173 24.27 5.92 -1.24
N ASP A 174 23.14 5.97 -0.56
CA ASP A 174 22.80 7.08 0.31
C ASP A 174 21.78 6.63 1.38
N ASP A 175 22.21 5.75 2.27
CA ASP A 175 21.34 5.19 3.31
C ASP A 175 21.05 6.22 4.39
N CYS A 176 22.05 7.01 4.79
CA CYS A 176 21.86 8.10 5.75
C CYS A 176 22.66 9.36 5.39
N TYR A 177 22.11 10.52 5.74
CA TYR A 177 22.84 11.78 5.64
C TYR A 177 23.86 12.01 6.77
N ASP A 178 23.52 11.64 8.01
CA ASP A 178 24.37 11.87 9.19
C ASP A 178 24.31 10.65 10.11
N ASP A 179 25.19 10.62 11.11
CA ASP A 179 25.39 9.50 12.01
C ASP A 179 24.16 9.27 12.90
N LEU A 180 23.73 8.01 12.95
CA LEU A 180 22.76 7.53 13.93
C LEU A 180 23.50 7.08 15.20
N VAL A 181 22.86 7.23 16.36
CA VAL A 181 23.39 6.62 17.59
C VAL A 181 23.07 5.13 17.57
N ASP A 182 24.07 4.34 17.17
CA ASP A 182 23.99 2.89 17.10
C ASP A 182 23.77 2.28 18.49
N GLN A 183 22.71 1.47 18.60
CA GLN A 183 22.40 0.64 19.77
C GLN A 183 22.54 -0.85 19.45
N GLY A 184 23.18 -1.20 18.34
CA GLY A 184 23.50 -2.56 17.94
C GLY A 184 22.46 -3.22 17.03
N GLY A 185 22.88 -4.31 16.39
CA GLY A 185 22.03 -5.16 15.54
C GLY A 185 21.65 -4.57 14.18
N ASN A 186 21.96 -3.29 13.91
CA ASN A 186 21.73 -2.67 12.61
C ASN A 186 22.56 -3.36 11.50
N LYS A 187 22.04 -3.37 10.27
CA LYS A 187 22.67 -3.97 9.09
C LYS A 187 22.57 -3.01 7.91
N GLN A 188 23.70 -2.79 7.26
CA GLN A 188 23.85 -1.95 6.09
C GLN A 188 24.47 -2.77 4.97
N ALA A 189 23.79 -2.85 3.81
CA ALA A 189 24.15 -3.81 2.78
C ALA A 189 25.46 -3.52 2.04
N GLN A 190 25.83 -2.25 1.96
CA GLN A 190 26.99 -1.79 1.22
C GLN A 190 27.68 -0.72 2.05
N ASP A 191 29.02 -0.76 2.07
CA ASP A 191 29.77 0.34 2.63
C ASP A 191 29.54 1.55 1.73
N GLU A 192 29.29 2.73 2.30
CA GLU A 192 29.20 3.99 1.56
C GLU A 192 30.61 4.43 1.10
N ALA A 193 31.34 3.51 0.49
CA ALA A 193 32.70 3.71 0.02
C ALA A 193 32.70 4.72 -1.13
N GLY A 194 33.32 5.88 -0.90
CA GLY A 194 33.35 7.00 -1.84
C GLY A 194 32.43 8.16 -1.48
N VAL A 195 31.65 8.03 -0.40
CA VAL A 195 30.95 9.15 0.21
C VAL A 195 31.89 9.84 1.22
N THR A 196 31.94 11.17 1.18
CA THR A 196 32.79 11.98 2.07
C THR A 196 32.57 11.61 3.54
N PRO A 197 33.61 11.56 4.40
CA PRO A 197 33.43 11.34 5.84
C PRO A 197 32.39 12.31 6.42
N GLY A 198 31.41 11.80 7.15
CA GLY A 198 30.26 12.58 7.66
C GLY A 198 28.99 12.49 6.82
N LEU A 199 28.96 11.63 5.80
CA LEU A 199 27.77 11.23 5.05
C LEU A 199 27.69 9.69 5.10
N GLY A 200 26.89 9.20 6.04
CA GLY A 200 26.66 7.79 6.28
C GLY A 200 25.99 7.57 7.64
N CYS A 201 25.58 6.35 7.94
CA CYS A 201 24.75 6.07 9.11
C CYS A 201 25.49 6.01 10.46
N GLY A 202 26.81 6.27 10.51
CA GLY A 202 27.61 6.16 11.74
C GLY A 202 27.75 4.74 12.30
N LEU A 203 27.34 3.71 11.55
CA LEU A 203 27.30 2.32 12.03
C LEU A 203 28.71 1.71 12.12
N PRO A 204 28.99 0.80 13.06
CA PRO A 204 30.29 0.15 13.17
C PRO A 204 30.57 -0.74 11.95
N ALA A 205 31.85 -0.98 11.65
CA ALA A 205 32.28 -1.77 10.49
C ALA A 205 31.61 -3.16 10.40
N ALA A 206 31.37 -3.81 11.55
CA ALA A 206 30.71 -5.12 11.62
C ALA A 206 29.23 -5.10 11.15
N SER A 207 28.62 -3.92 11.05
CA SER A 207 27.25 -3.73 10.59
C SER A 207 27.17 -3.39 9.11
N ARG A 208 28.29 -3.23 8.39
CA ARG A 208 28.35 -2.77 6.99
C ARG A 208 28.70 -3.90 6.02
N GLY A 209 28.33 -3.75 4.75
CA GLY A 209 28.57 -4.75 3.70
C GLY A 209 27.73 -6.02 3.84
N ILE A 210 26.63 -5.99 4.61
CA ILE A 210 25.81 -7.16 4.93
C ILE A 210 24.60 -7.25 4.00
N GLN A 211 24.71 -8.05 2.94
CA GLN A 211 23.61 -8.27 2.00
C GLN A 211 22.38 -8.88 2.69
N PRO A 212 21.21 -8.20 2.69
CA PRO A 212 20.06 -8.61 3.49
C PRO A 212 19.43 -9.95 3.13
N GLN A 213 19.58 -10.41 1.88
CA GLN A 213 18.95 -11.66 1.37
C GLN A 213 17.47 -11.75 1.75
N LEU A 214 16.71 -10.76 1.27
CA LEU A 214 15.31 -10.60 1.55
C LEU A 214 14.46 -11.20 0.44
N GLY A 215 13.39 -11.88 0.82
CA GLY A 215 12.42 -12.44 -0.11
C GLY A 215 11.62 -11.37 -0.85
N ALA A 216 10.64 -11.83 -1.63
CA ALA A 216 9.77 -10.96 -2.41
C ALA A 216 8.99 -9.97 -1.52
N LEU A 217 8.85 -8.73 -2.00
CA LEU A 217 7.95 -7.75 -1.40
C LEU A 217 6.51 -8.25 -1.47
N GLY A 218 5.87 -8.33 -0.32
CA GLY A 218 4.51 -8.81 -0.20
C GLY A 218 4.00 -8.67 1.22
N LEU A 219 2.74 -9.04 1.44
CA LEU A 219 2.16 -8.99 2.79
C LEU A 219 2.77 -10.05 3.72
N ASN A 220 3.32 -11.13 3.16
CA ASN A 220 4.09 -12.17 3.86
C ASN A 220 3.41 -12.77 5.10
N GLY A 221 2.08 -12.71 5.18
CA GLY A 221 1.27 -13.20 6.30
C GLY A 221 0.68 -12.11 7.20
N GLY A 222 1.08 -10.85 7.00
CA GLY A 222 0.58 -9.68 7.74
C GLY A 222 -0.39 -8.80 6.95
N ASN A 223 -0.65 -7.60 7.48
CA ASN A 223 -1.49 -6.57 6.86
C ASN A 223 -0.71 -5.38 6.28
N ALA A 224 0.61 -5.37 6.44
CA ALA A 224 1.50 -4.37 5.87
C ALA A 224 2.59 -5.05 5.03
N ARG A 225 2.82 -4.57 3.79
CA ARG A 225 3.83 -5.11 2.89
C ARG A 225 5.23 -4.99 3.47
N ASN A 226 6.01 -6.05 3.32
CA ASN A 226 7.36 -6.17 3.84
C ASN A 226 8.15 -7.16 2.98
N ARG A 227 9.41 -7.36 3.36
CA ARG A 227 10.21 -8.49 2.90
C ARG A 227 10.67 -9.30 4.11
N VAL A 228 10.57 -10.62 4.02
CA VAL A 228 11.03 -11.55 5.07
C VAL A 228 12.43 -12.02 4.72
N PRO A 229 13.36 -12.14 5.68
CA PRO A 229 14.63 -12.80 5.47
C PRO A 229 14.46 -14.18 4.83
N GLU A 230 15.18 -14.45 3.75
CA GLU A 230 15.23 -15.78 3.15
C GLU A 230 16.02 -16.76 4.05
N PRO A 231 15.81 -18.08 3.94
CA PRO A 231 16.63 -19.05 4.65
C PRO A 231 18.13 -18.83 4.41
N GLY A 232 18.90 -18.73 5.50
CA GLY A 232 20.34 -18.44 5.44
C GLY A 232 20.69 -16.95 5.40
N SER A 233 19.70 -16.07 5.42
CA SER A 233 19.92 -14.62 5.47
C SER A 233 20.75 -14.22 6.71
N PRO A 234 21.72 -13.29 6.56
CA PRO A 234 22.51 -12.77 7.67
C PRO A 234 21.71 -11.84 8.61
N LEU A 235 20.42 -11.64 8.34
CA LEU A 235 19.52 -10.92 9.24
C LEU A 235 18.94 -11.81 10.34
N ILE A 236 18.92 -13.13 10.11
CA ILE A 236 18.32 -14.11 11.02
C ILE A 236 19.13 -14.19 12.31
N ASP A 237 18.44 -14.09 13.45
CA ASP A 237 19.03 -14.08 14.80
C ASP A 237 20.11 -12.99 15.02
N ALA A 238 20.18 -12.00 14.12
CA ALA A 238 21.27 -11.02 14.08
C ALA A 238 20.95 -9.69 14.77
N GLY A 239 19.76 -9.58 15.36
CA GLY A 239 19.32 -8.45 16.17
C GLY A 239 19.69 -8.60 17.64
N VAL A 240 19.76 -7.46 18.34
CA VAL A 240 20.06 -7.37 19.78
C VAL A 240 18.80 -7.05 20.58
N GLY A 241 18.76 -7.54 21.82
CA GLY A 241 17.63 -7.33 22.74
C GLY A 241 17.52 -5.90 23.29
N PRO A 242 16.38 -5.56 23.94
CA PRO A 242 15.18 -6.38 24.05
C PRO A 242 14.40 -6.42 22.73
N CYS A 243 13.85 -7.58 22.40
CA CYS A 243 13.06 -7.75 21.19
C CYS A 243 11.70 -7.07 21.32
N PRO A 244 11.22 -6.35 20.29
CA PRO A 244 9.82 -5.99 20.21
C PRO A 244 8.95 -7.25 20.28
N ALA A 245 7.78 -7.16 20.94
CA ALA A 245 6.91 -8.32 21.14
C ALA A 245 6.43 -8.95 19.83
N PHE A 246 6.30 -8.16 18.76
CA PHE A 246 5.81 -8.59 17.47
C PHE A 246 6.60 -7.97 16.32
N ASP A 247 6.68 -8.68 15.19
CA ASP A 247 7.17 -8.17 13.91
C ASP A 247 6.07 -7.43 13.12
N ILE A 248 6.41 -6.93 11.92
CA ILE A 248 5.50 -6.21 11.02
C ILE A 248 4.20 -6.98 10.70
N ARG A 249 4.20 -8.30 10.76
CA ARG A 249 3.05 -9.15 10.46
C ARG A 249 2.21 -9.48 11.69
N GLY A 250 2.71 -9.14 12.89
CA GLY A 250 2.13 -9.57 14.15
C GLY A 250 2.61 -10.94 14.62
N VAL A 251 3.70 -11.47 14.04
CA VAL A 251 4.37 -12.68 14.54
C VAL A 251 5.17 -12.31 15.77
N THR A 252 5.10 -13.13 16.81
CA THR A 252 5.86 -12.93 18.06
C THR A 252 7.36 -13.06 17.82
N ARG A 253 8.21 -12.33 18.57
CA ARG A 253 9.67 -12.48 18.50
C ARG A 253 10.26 -12.98 19.84
N PRO A 254 11.37 -13.73 19.82
CA PRO A 254 11.98 -14.37 18.66
C PRO A 254 11.19 -15.60 18.20
N GLN A 255 11.40 -16.05 16.96
CA GLN A 255 10.90 -17.35 16.49
C GLN A 255 12.00 -18.40 16.34
N LEU A 256 13.26 -17.97 16.29
CA LEU A 256 14.46 -18.82 16.23
C LEU A 256 15.35 -18.55 17.45
N GLY A 257 16.68 -18.52 17.29
CA GLY A 257 17.63 -18.40 18.38
C GLY A 257 17.74 -17.00 18.97
N GLY A 258 17.34 -15.98 18.21
CA GLY A 258 17.39 -14.57 18.54
C GLY A 258 16.38 -13.80 17.69
N CYS A 259 16.36 -12.48 17.85
CA CYS A 259 15.47 -11.65 17.04
C CYS A 259 16.16 -11.22 15.78
N ASP A 260 15.41 -11.17 14.70
CA ASP A 260 15.97 -10.77 13.42
C ASP A 260 16.17 -9.26 13.34
N ALA A 261 17.20 -8.85 12.61
CA ALA A 261 17.31 -7.48 12.15
C ALA A 261 16.23 -7.19 11.08
N GLY A 262 15.65 -6.00 11.12
CA GLY A 262 14.62 -5.54 10.20
C GLY A 262 13.20 -5.76 10.69
N ALA A 263 12.25 -5.44 9.81
CA ALA A 263 10.82 -5.38 10.12
C ALA A 263 10.15 -6.75 10.36
N ALA A 264 10.62 -7.78 9.67
CA ALA A 264 10.05 -9.13 9.72
C ALA A 264 10.97 -10.11 10.46
N GLU A 265 10.34 -11.08 11.11
CA GLU A 265 11.01 -12.21 11.79
C GLU A 265 11.00 -13.47 10.90
N ALA A 266 12.10 -14.17 10.75
CA ALA A 266 12.14 -15.44 10.05
C ALA A 266 11.38 -16.50 10.84
N LEU A 267 10.67 -17.36 10.13
CA LEU A 267 9.94 -18.47 10.74
C LEU A 267 10.76 -19.76 10.59
N PRO A 268 10.68 -20.68 11.58
CA PRO A 268 11.18 -22.03 11.43
C PRO A 268 10.68 -22.64 10.12
N GLN A 269 11.62 -23.05 9.26
CA GLN A 269 11.27 -23.82 8.08
C GLN A 269 10.98 -25.26 8.52
N PRO A 270 9.94 -25.93 7.96
CA PRO A 270 9.82 -27.37 8.10
C PRO A 270 11.13 -28.02 7.64
N PRO A 271 11.59 -29.10 8.30
CA PRO A 271 12.75 -29.84 7.81
C PRO A 271 12.49 -30.18 6.35
N ALA A 272 13.47 -29.88 5.48
CA ALA A 272 13.37 -30.17 4.06
C ALA A 272 13.04 -31.66 3.92
N GLY A 273 11.79 -31.97 3.55
CA GLY A 273 11.37 -33.34 3.34
C GLY A 273 12.14 -33.88 2.16
N ASP A 274 12.95 -34.92 2.40
CA ASP A 274 13.53 -35.72 1.34
C ASP A 274 12.43 -36.10 0.37
N THR A 275 12.58 -35.69 -0.88
CA THR A 275 11.67 -36.03 -1.97
C THR A 275 11.57 -37.57 -2.03
N PRO A 276 10.41 -38.20 -1.74
CA PRO A 276 10.32 -39.64 -1.90
C PRO A 276 10.24 -39.96 -3.39
N THR A 277 11.21 -40.73 -3.87
CA THR A 277 11.18 -41.41 -5.17
C THR A 277 9.88 -42.22 -5.28
N PRO A 278 9.08 -42.08 -6.35
CA PRO A 278 7.79 -42.76 -6.44
C PRO A 278 8.01 -44.26 -6.66
N THR A 279 7.73 -45.07 -5.64
CA THR A 279 7.54 -46.52 -5.80
C THR A 279 6.04 -46.82 -5.74
N THR A 280 5.57 -47.53 -6.76
CA THR A 280 4.20 -48.04 -6.93
C THR A 280 3.84 -49.07 -5.86
N GLY A 281 2.69 -48.91 -5.21
CA GLY A 281 2.12 -49.94 -4.33
C GLY A 281 0.86 -49.48 -3.60
N ALA A 282 -0.27 -50.12 -3.92
CA ALA A 282 -1.61 -49.82 -3.41
C ALA A 282 -1.86 -50.34 -1.98
N GLY A 283 -2.66 -49.63 -1.19
CA GLY A 283 -3.31 -50.20 0.02
C GLY A 283 -3.69 -49.22 1.13
N ALA A 284 -4.98 -48.84 1.14
CA ALA A 284 -5.83 -48.50 2.30
C ALA A 284 -5.42 -47.38 3.32
N ALA A 285 -6.07 -46.23 3.14
CA ALA A 285 -6.71 -45.35 4.13
C ALA A 285 -6.16 -45.24 5.57
N ALA A 286 -5.55 -44.07 5.85
CA ALA A 286 -5.75 -43.36 7.12
C ALA A 286 -5.82 -41.86 6.83
N ALA A 287 -6.92 -41.23 7.24
CA ALA A 287 -7.11 -39.79 7.17
C ALA A 287 -6.15 -39.10 8.16
N VAL A 288 -5.20 -38.34 7.64
CA VAL A 288 -4.42 -37.38 8.43
C VAL A 288 -4.29 -36.10 7.61
N ALA A 289 -4.59 -34.99 8.28
CA ALA A 289 -4.85 -33.68 7.71
C ALA A 289 -3.77 -33.23 6.71
N GLY A 290 -4.23 -32.72 5.56
CA GLY A 290 -3.38 -32.14 4.53
C GLY A 290 -2.58 -30.93 5.03
N PRO A 291 -1.55 -30.51 4.26
CA PRO A 291 -0.61 -29.46 4.67
C PRO A 291 -1.38 -28.22 5.13
N ALA A 292 -1.00 -27.70 6.29
CA ALA A 292 -1.49 -26.43 6.80
C ALA A 292 -1.35 -25.38 5.70
N GLN A 293 -2.49 -24.96 5.13
CA GLN A 293 -2.52 -23.93 4.11
C GLN A 293 -1.93 -22.66 4.72
N GLN A 294 -0.74 -22.29 4.22
CA GLN A 294 -0.20 -20.94 4.27
C GLN A 294 -1.35 -19.94 4.04
N PRO A 295 -1.56 -18.93 4.92
CA PRO A 295 -2.64 -17.97 4.73
C PRO A 295 -2.56 -17.39 3.32
N PRO A 296 -3.65 -17.38 2.54
CA PRO A 296 -3.60 -16.98 1.14
C PRO A 296 -3.00 -15.58 1.01
N GLN A 297 -1.90 -15.47 0.27
CA GLN A 297 -1.26 -14.20 -0.08
C GLN A 297 -2.34 -13.22 -0.59
N LEU A 298 -2.53 -12.11 0.12
CA LEU A 298 -3.54 -11.08 -0.21
C LEU A 298 -3.05 -10.09 -1.28
N LEU A 299 -2.20 -10.52 -2.22
CA LEU A 299 -1.88 -9.73 -3.42
C LEU A 299 -2.76 -10.18 -4.59
N PRO A 300 -3.28 -9.24 -5.40
CA PRO A 300 -4.05 -9.61 -6.58
C PRO A 300 -3.11 -10.18 -7.64
N VAL A 301 -3.46 -11.32 -8.22
CA VAL A 301 -2.79 -11.90 -9.38
C VAL A 301 -3.55 -11.48 -10.62
N LEU A 302 -2.82 -10.86 -11.54
CA LEU A 302 -3.35 -10.32 -12.80
C LEU A 302 -4.30 -11.32 -13.47
N ALA A 303 -5.52 -10.86 -13.75
CA ALA A 303 -6.59 -11.60 -14.40
C ALA A 303 -7.08 -12.87 -13.69
N LYS A 304 -6.61 -13.17 -12.47
CA LYS A 304 -7.09 -14.30 -11.65
C LYS A 304 -7.93 -13.81 -10.48
N ASP A 305 -7.51 -12.74 -9.83
CA ASP A 305 -8.15 -12.24 -8.63
C ASP A 305 -7.80 -10.77 -8.36
N VAL A 306 -8.59 -10.20 -7.46
CA VAL A 306 -8.45 -8.84 -6.99
C VAL A 306 -8.49 -8.84 -5.46
N VAL A 307 -7.96 -7.80 -4.84
CA VAL A 307 -8.14 -7.57 -3.40
C VAL A 307 -9.27 -6.59 -3.21
N ILE A 308 -10.16 -6.90 -2.27
CA ILE A 308 -11.28 -6.04 -1.90
C ILE A 308 -11.16 -5.62 -0.44
N LEU A 309 -11.36 -4.32 -0.21
CA LEU A 309 -11.32 -3.72 1.12
C LEU A 309 -12.67 -3.04 1.40
N PRO A 310 -13.25 -3.19 2.61
CA PRO A 310 -14.39 -2.38 3.02
C PRO A 310 -13.96 -0.93 3.24
N ALA A 311 -14.66 0.03 2.61
CA ALA A 311 -14.38 1.47 2.70
C ALA A 311 -15.55 2.25 3.36
N GLY A 312 -16.39 1.55 4.13
CA GLY A 312 -17.54 2.08 4.85
C GLY A 312 -18.85 1.32 4.57
N GLY A 313 -19.76 1.33 5.55
CA GLY A 313 -21.04 0.63 5.47
C GLY A 313 -20.91 -0.89 5.57
N THR A 314 -21.88 -1.62 4.99
CA THR A 314 -21.99 -3.09 5.10
C THR A 314 -22.00 -3.77 3.73
N PRO A 315 -20.87 -3.72 2.99
CA PRO A 315 -20.79 -4.39 1.69
C PRO A 315 -20.83 -5.92 1.84
N LEU A 316 -21.42 -6.58 0.83
CA LEU A 316 -21.48 -8.04 0.76
C LEU A 316 -20.76 -8.54 -0.49
N ILE A 317 -20.24 -9.77 -0.43
CA ILE A 317 -19.59 -10.43 -1.57
C ILE A 317 -20.27 -11.78 -1.86
N ARG A 318 -20.29 -12.17 -3.13
CA ARG A 318 -20.69 -13.50 -3.59
C ARG A 318 -19.63 -14.02 -4.53
N LEU A 319 -18.97 -15.11 -4.13
CA LEU A 319 -17.89 -15.73 -4.90
C LEU A 319 -18.44 -16.49 -6.12
N PRO A 320 -17.66 -16.65 -7.20
CA PRO A 320 -18.00 -17.48 -8.34
C PRO A 320 -18.43 -18.89 -7.91
N GLY A 321 -19.42 -19.47 -8.60
CA GLY A 321 -19.97 -20.79 -8.26
C GLY A 321 -20.92 -20.81 -7.05
N THR A 322 -20.92 -19.78 -6.19
CA THR A 322 -21.80 -19.72 -5.01
C THR A 322 -23.08 -18.92 -5.28
N LYS A 323 -24.15 -19.17 -4.51
CA LYS A 323 -25.43 -18.43 -4.62
C LYS A 323 -25.67 -17.44 -3.49
N LYS A 324 -24.91 -17.52 -2.39
CA LYS A 324 -25.14 -16.72 -1.18
C LYS A 324 -24.19 -15.53 -1.12
N PHE A 325 -24.71 -14.39 -0.67
CA PHE A 325 -23.89 -13.25 -0.29
C PHE A 325 -23.43 -13.41 1.15
N VAL A 326 -22.18 -13.05 1.41
CA VAL A 326 -21.58 -13.01 2.75
C VAL A 326 -21.08 -11.60 3.06
N PRO A 327 -21.13 -11.14 4.32
CA PRO A 327 -20.55 -9.86 4.70
C PRO A 327 -19.05 -9.78 4.39
N LEU A 328 -18.60 -8.64 3.87
CA LEU A 328 -17.18 -8.34 3.75
C LEU A 328 -16.67 -7.82 5.10
N ALA A 329 -16.17 -8.73 5.93
CA ALA A 329 -15.75 -8.43 7.31
C ALA A 329 -14.38 -7.75 7.41
N GLY A 330 -13.60 -7.73 6.34
CA GLY A 330 -12.24 -7.18 6.32
C GLY A 330 -11.64 -7.27 4.92
N ILE A 331 -10.35 -6.98 4.82
CA ILE A 331 -9.59 -7.10 3.57
C ILE A 331 -9.55 -8.57 3.17
N THR A 332 -9.91 -8.86 1.92
CA THR A 332 -9.83 -10.24 1.40
C THR A 332 -9.51 -10.24 -0.09
N ARG A 333 -8.85 -11.30 -0.54
CA ARG A 333 -8.65 -11.59 -1.96
C ARG A 333 -9.87 -12.34 -2.49
N ILE A 334 -10.39 -11.92 -3.64
CA ILE A 334 -11.53 -12.55 -4.30
C ILE A 334 -11.18 -12.86 -5.75
N PRO A 335 -11.58 -14.03 -6.28
CA PRO A 335 -11.38 -14.33 -7.70
C PRO A 335 -12.16 -13.36 -8.57
N VAL A 336 -11.63 -13.08 -9.77
CA VAL A 336 -12.39 -12.40 -10.82
C VAL A 336 -13.67 -13.19 -11.12
N GLY A 337 -14.73 -12.48 -11.47
CA GLY A 337 -16.09 -13.02 -11.60
C GLY A 337 -16.93 -12.94 -10.32
N SER A 338 -16.34 -12.53 -9.19
CA SER A 338 -17.08 -12.28 -7.94
C SER A 338 -18.09 -11.15 -8.09
N ILE A 339 -19.21 -11.23 -7.37
CA ILE A 339 -20.22 -10.16 -7.32
C ILE A 339 -20.14 -9.45 -5.99
N VAL A 340 -20.07 -8.12 -6.05
CA VAL A 340 -20.00 -7.23 -4.90
C VAL A 340 -21.28 -6.42 -4.80
N ASP A 341 -21.92 -6.49 -3.64
CA ASP A 341 -23.04 -5.64 -3.25
C ASP A 341 -22.54 -4.47 -2.42
N ALA A 342 -22.35 -3.32 -3.06
CA ALA A 342 -21.99 -2.07 -2.42
C ALA A 342 -23.20 -1.11 -2.35
N ARG A 343 -24.44 -1.61 -2.37
CA ARG A 343 -25.64 -0.74 -2.28
C ARG A 343 -25.78 -0.10 -0.89
N LYS A 344 -25.27 -0.76 0.15
CA LYS A 344 -25.26 -0.28 1.55
C LYS A 344 -23.85 -0.06 2.09
N GLY A 345 -22.88 0.16 1.20
CA GLY A 345 -21.49 0.35 1.59
C GLY A 345 -20.62 0.85 0.45
N ARG A 346 -19.33 0.88 0.72
CA ARG A 346 -18.28 1.26 -0.23
C ARG A 346 -17.21 0.19 -0.17
N VAL A 347 -16.63 -0.13 -1.31
CA VAL A 347 -15.49 -1.05 -1.38
C VAL A 347 -14.38 -0.44 -2.22
N THR A 348 -13.14 -0.68 -1.84
CA THR A 348 -11.98 -0.41 -2.68
C THR A 348 -11.51 -1.73 -3.28
N ILE A 349 -11.34 -1.75 -4.60
CA ILE A 349 -10.82 -2.89 -5.35
C ILE A 349 -9.41 -2.55 -5.78
N VAL A 350 -8.44 -3.39 -5.40
CA VAL A 350 -7.06 -3.31 -5.83
C VAL A 350 -6.78 -4.44 -6.82
N SER A 351 -6.17 -4.10 -7.95
CA SER A 351 -5.88 -5.03 -9.04
C SER A 351 -4.45 -4.84 -9.57
N ALA A 352 -3.80 -5.92 -10.00
CA ALA A 352 -2.43 -5.88 -10.52
C ALA A 352 -2.34 -5.24 -11.91
N LYS A 353 -1.24 -4.56 -12.23
CA LYS A 353 -0.98 -4.05 -13.59
C LYS A 353 -0.07 -5.01 -14.38
N PRO A 354 -0.12 -4.98 -15.73
CA PRO A 354 0.88 -5.65 -16.56
C PRO A 354 2.22 -4.94 -16.35
N GLY A 355 3.29 -5.71 -16.11
CA GLY A 355 4.63 -5.16 -15.85
C GLY A 355 4.92 -4.82 -14.39
N GLY A 356 4.01 -5.12 -13.46
CA GLY A 356 4.20 -4.87 -12.02
C GLY A 356 3.39 -3.70 -11.49
N GLY A 357 3.32 -3.59 -10.16
CA GLY A 357 2.52 -2.58 -9.47
C GLY A 357 1.00 -2.85 -9.48
N PHE A 358 0.24 -1.92 -8.90
CA PHE A 358 -1.20 -2.06 -8.67
C PHE A 358 -1.96 -0.77 -9.01
N GLN A 359 -3.28 -0.89 -9.11
CA GLN A 359 -4.22 0.23 -9.20
C GLN A 359 -5.41 -0.03 -8.28
N ALA A 360 -6.04 1.05 -7.83
CA ALA A 360 -7.16 0.99 -6.90
C ALA A 360 -8.35 1.83 -7.39
N PHE A 361 -9.55 1.26 -7.22
CA PHE A 361 -10.81 1.94 -7.53
C PHE A 361 -11.82 1.70 -6.43
N THR A 362 -12.46 2.78 -5.97
CA THR A 362 -13.55 2.71 -4.99
C THR A 362 -14.89 2.68 -5.69
N TYR A 363 -15.72 1.70 -5.36
CA TYR A 363 -17.05 1.50 -5.91
C TYR A 363 -18.12 1.52 -4.83
N PHE A 364 -19.26 2.13 -5.14
CA PHE A 364 -20.37 2.27 -4.19
C PHE A 364 -21.73 2.46 -4.86
N ASP A 365 -22.79 2.30 -4.07
CA ASP A 365 -24.19 2.57 -4.45
C ASP A 365 -24.63 1.72 -5.66
N GLY A 366 -24.16 0.46 -5.68
CA GLY A 366 -24.41 -0.46 -6.78
C GLY A 366 -24.08 -1.93 -6.49
N LEU A 367 -24.60 -2.81 -7.34
CA LEU A 367 -24.34 -4.25 -7.33
C LEU A 367 -23.66 -4.63 -8.66
N PHE A 368 -22.42 -5.11 -8.58
CA PHE A 368 -21.57 -5.29 -9.75
C PHE A 368 -20.74 -6.56 -9.68
N ARG A 369 -20.40 -7.12 -10.84
CA ARG A 369 -19.38 -8.16 -10.97
C ARG A 369 -18.03 -7.50 -11.22
N VAL A 370 -17.00 -7.96 -10.52
CA VAL A 370 -15.63 -7.53 -10.71
C VAL A 370 -14.89 -8.54 -11.58
N ASP A 371 -14.24 -8.05 -12.63
CA ASP A 371 -13.41 -8.83 -13.56
C ASP A 371 -12.11 -8.08 -13.83
N GLN A 372 -11.10 -8.74 -14.38
CA GLN A 372 -9.86 -8.08 -14.83
C GLN A 372 -9.34 -8.72 -16.11
N GLY A 373 -9.01 -7.89 -17.11
CA GLY A 373 -8.33 -8.34 -18.33
C GLY A 373 -6.84 -8.59 -18.11
N ARG A 374 -6.22 -9.41 -18.98
CA ARG A 374 -4.75 -9.62 -18.99
C ARG A 374 -3.98 -8.34 -19.38
N ASP A 375 -4.66 -7.39 -20.00
CA ASP A 375 -4.20 -6.03 -20.27
C ASP A 375 -4.21 -5.12 -19.02
N GLY A 376 -4.59 -5.66 -17.87
CA GLY A 376 -4.64 -4.92 -16.61
C GLY A 376 -5.91 -4.11 -16.41
N VAL A 377 -6.83 -4.06 -17.36
CA VAL A 377 -8.03 -3.24 -17.23
C VAL A 377 -8.97 -3.86 -16.20
N LEU A 378 -9.23 -3.14 -15.10
CA LEU A 378 -10.23 -3.53 -14.12
C LEU A 378 -11.64 -3.31 -14.69
N GLN A 379 -12.51 -4.30 -14.60
CA GLN A 379 -13.86 -4.23 -15.12
C GLN A 379 -14.90 -4.35 -14.00
N ALA A 380 -15.79 -3.37 -13.90
CA ALA A 380 -16.94 -3.39 -13.02
C ALA A 380 -18.23 -3.42 -13.84
N THR A 381 -18.93 -4.56 -13.85
CA THR A 381 -20.12 -4.76 -14.69
C THR A 381 -21.38 -4.74 -13.83
N LEU A 382 -22.36 -3.90 -14.16
CA LEU A 382 -23.61 -3.83 -13.42
C LEU A 382 -24.41 -5.13 -13.63
N VAL A 383 -24.80 -5.80 -12.55
CA VAL A 383 -25.47 -7.12 -12.60
C VAL A 383 -26.85 -7.16 -11.94
N GLU A 384 -27.27 -6.07 -11.27
CA GLU A 384 -28.61 -6.00 -10.68
C GLU A 384 -29.71 -6.17 -11.74
N ARG A 385 -30.71 -7.01 -11.46
CA ARG A 385 -31.81 -7.27 -12.42
C ARG A 385 -32.82 -6.13 -12.37
N LEU A 386 -33.08 -5.51 -13.52
CA LEU A 386 -34.09 -4.46 -13.66
C LEU A 386 -35.50 -5.02 -13.90
N SER A 387 -36.52 -4.29 -13.45
CA SER A 387 -37.92 -4.56 -13.76
C SER A 387 -38.34 -3.91 -15.08
N CYS A 388 -38.10 -4.60 -16.20
CA CYS A 388 -38.38 -4.07 -17.55
C CYS A 388 -39.76 -4.39 -18.12
N THR A 389 -40.60 -5.12 -17.36
CA THR A 389 -41.96 -5.52 -17.76
C THR A 389 -42.98 -5.05 -16.72
N SER A 390 -44.20 -4.73 -17.16
CA SER A 390 -45.34 -4.31 -16.31
C SER A 390 -46.07 -5.47 -15.62
N LYS A 391 -45.75 -6.74 -15.93
CA LYS A 391 -46.43 -7.89 -15.33
C LYS A 391 -45.96 -8.11 -13.88
N LYS A 392 -46.90 -7.97 -12.94
CA LYS A 392 -46.73 -8.25 -11.51
C LYS A 392 -46.48 -9.76 -11.32
N SER A 393 -45.23 -10.18 -11.08
CA SER A 393 -44.98 -11.53 -10.56
C SER A 393 -45.08 -11.52 -9.03
N ARG A 394 -45.93 -12.37 -8.45
CA ARG A 394 -45.97 -12.63 -7.01
C ARG A 394 -44.72 -13.44 -6.61
N SER A 395 -44.05 -13.05 -5.53
CA SER A 395 -42.97 -13.76 -4.80
C SER A 395 -41.47 -13.61 -5.21
N SER A 396 -40.97 -12.38 -5.41
CA SER A 396 -39.55 -12.08 -5.11
C SER A 396 -39.38 -10.60 -4.72
N ALA A 397 -38.30 -10.26 -4.00
CA ALA A 397 -37.94 -8.87 -3.68
C ALA A 397 -38.11 -7.93 -4.89
N ARG A 398 -38.72 -6.75 -4.67
CA ARG A 398 -39.12 -5.80 -5.73
C ARG A 398 -37.89 -5.32 -6.51
N LYS A 399 -37.74 -5.79 -7.75
CA LYS A 399 -36.64 -5.39 -8.66
C LYS A 399 -36.69 -3.88 -8.92
N PRO A 400 -35.55 -3.17 -8.92
CA PRO A 400 -35.56 -1.74 -9.14
C PRO A 400 -35.82 -1.40 -10.62
N LYS A 401 -36.35 -0.19 -10.86
CA LYS A 401 -36.56 0.36 -12.21
C LYS A 401 -35.27 0.88 -12.85
N LYS A 402 -34.25 1.14 -12.02
CA LYS A 402 -32.92 1.61 -12.41
C LYS A 402 -31.86 0.99 -11.50
N ARG A 403 -30.66 0.83 -12.02
CA ARG A 403 -29.48 0.38 -11.27
C ARG A 403 -28.33 1.31 -11.61
N LYS A 404 -27.40 1.45 -10.69
CA LYS A 404 -26.28 2.35 -10.89
C LYS A 404 -25.04 1.80 -10.20
N LEU A 405 -23.90 2.36 -10.57
CA LEU A 405 -22.64 2.15 -9.90
C LEU A 405 -21.85 3.45 -9.99
N TRP A 406 -21.42 3.96 -8.84
CA TRP A 406 -20.40 4.98 -8.79
C TRP A 406 -19.02 4.33 -8.73
N GLY A 407 -18.08 4.91 -9.46
CA GLY A 407 -16.66 4.59 -9.42
C GLY A 407 -15.84 5.84 -9.19
N ASP A 408 -14.74 5.69 -8.46
CA ASP A 408 -13.79 6.74 -8.14
C ASP A 408 -12.38 6.15 -8.07
N GLY A 409 -11.40 6.80 -8.69
CA GLY A 409 -10.02 6.34 -8.67
C GLY A 409 -9.28 6.59 -9.99
N LYS A 410 -8.00 6.19 -10.00
CA LYS A 410 -7.06 6.40 -11.09
C LYS A 410 -6.39 5.10 -11.52
N GLY A 411 -6.04 5.01 -12.81
CA GLY A 411 -5.58 3.80 -13.47
C GLY A 411 -6.54 3.36 -14.57
N SER A 412 -6.38 2.15 -15.09
CA SER A 412 -7.18 1.63 -16.20
C SER A 412 -8.40 0.86 -15.70
N ALA A 413 -9.57 1.50 -15.72
CA ALA A 413 -10.84 0.84 -15.39
C ALA A 413 -11.91 1.03 -16.48
N ARG A 414 -12.79 0.04 -16.56
CA ARG A 414 -14.01 0.07 -17.35
C ARG A 414 -15.23 -0.28 -16.50
N THR A 415 -16.23 0.59 -16.48
CA THR A 415 -17.53 0.29 -15.86
C THR A 415 -18.57 0.03 -16.95
N ASN A 416 -19.16 -1.17 -16.96
CA ASN A 416 -20.06 -1.62 -18.01
C ASN A 416 -21.53 -1.55 -17.54
N GLY A 417 -22.31 -0.72 -18.21
CA GLY A 417 -23.78 -0.79 -18.21
C GLY A 417 -24.30 -1.67 -19.35
N ARG A 418 -25.61 -1.68 -19.55
CA ARG A 418 -26.26 -2.54 -20.56
C ARG A 418 -26.06 -2.08 -22.00
N TYR A 419 -26.07 -0.77 -22.24
CA TYR A 419 -26.03 -0.13 -23.55
C TYR A 419 -24.82 0.78 -23.76
N GLY A 420 -24.00 0.95 -22.73
CA GLY A 420 -22.76 1.72 -22.82
C GLY A 420 -21.81 1.44 -21.66
N ALA A 421 -20.60 1.94 -21.79
CA ALA A 421 -19.55 1.78 -20.78
C ALA A 421 -18.79 3.10 -20.55
N ALA A 422 -18.23 3.24 -19.36
CA ALA A 422 -17.27 4.29 -19.01
C ALA A 422 -15.86 3.69 -18.97
N VAL A 423 -14.92 4.25 -19.72
CA VAL A 423 -13.48 3.92 -19.65
C VAL A 423 -12.75 5.09 -19.02
N VAL A 424 -11.95 4.79 -18.00
CA VAL A 424 -11.39 5.78 -17.10
C VAL A 424 -9.90 5.58 -16.93
N ARG A 425 -9.17 6.70 -16.88
CA ARG A 425 -7.76 6.81 -16.47
C ARG A 425 -7.55 7.55 -15.13
N GLY A 426 -8.52 8.35 -14.69
CA GLY A 426 -8.50 9.02 -13.37
C GLY A 426 -9.60 10.07 -13.16
N THR A 427 -10.70 9.72 -12.47
CA THR A 427 -11.98 10.47 -12.46
C THR A 427 -12.91 9.96 -11.35
N LYS A 428 -13.99 10.70 -11.04
CA LYS A 428 -15.21 10.19 -10.37
C LYS A 428 -16.41 10.16 -11.31
N TRP A 429 -17.05 9.00 -11.46
CA TRP A 429 -18.09 8.78 -12.47
C TRP A 429 -19.23 7.88 -12.00
N LEU A 430 -20.33 7.95 -12.74
CA LEU A 430 -21.53 7.14 -12.56
C LEU A 430 -21.88 6.45 -13.88
N VAL A 431 -22.15 5.15 -13.80
CA VAL A 431 -22.89 4.41 -14.84
C VAL A 431 -24.26 4.04 -14.28
N GLU A 432 -25.33 4.46 -14.93
CA GLU A 432 -26.72 4.18 -14.54
C GLU A 432 -27.46 3.51 -15.70
N ASP A 433 -28.05 2.34 -15.44
CA ASP A 433 -28.92 1.66 -16.40
C ASP A 433 -30.39 1.85 -16.02
N THR A 434 -31.18 2.12 -17.04
CA THR A 434 -32.61 1.84 -17.08
C THR A 434 -32.85 0.71 -18.08
N CYS A 435 -34.11 0.28 -18.21
CA CYS A 435 -34.50 -0.67 -19.25
C CYS A 435 -34.39 -0.13 -20.67
N LYS A 436 -34.21 1.18 -20.84
CA LYS A 436 -34.18 1.85 -22.14
C LYS A 436 -32.88 2.60 -22.41
N THR A 437 -32.01 2.81 -21.42
CA THR A 437 -30.82 3.63 -21.59
C THR A 437 -29.70 3.23 -20.63
N THR A 438 -28.46 3.43 -21.04
CA THR A 438 -27.32 3.57 -20.14
C THR A 438 -26.86 5.01 -20.12
N ARG A 439 -26.76 5.61 -18.96
CA ARG A 439 -26.22 6.95 -18.76
C ARG A 439 -24.82 6.85 -18.16
N VAL A 440 -23.88 7.55 -18.76
CA VAL A 440 -22.55 7.81 -18.17
C VAL A 440 -22.51 9.27 -17.73
N LYS A 441 -22.37 9.53 -16.43
CA LYS A 441 -22.21 10.87 -15.86
C LYS A 441 -20.82 11.00 -15.26
N VAL A 442 -20.20 12.15 -15.48
CA VAL A 442 -18.88 12.47 -14.95
C VAL A 442 -19.04 13.57 -13.90
N ALA A 443 -18.62 13.29 -12.66
CA ALA A 443 -18.68 14.25 -11.57
C ALA A 443 -17.39 15.07 -11.50
N GLU A 444 -16.23 14.44 -11.72
CA GLU A 444 -14.91 15.06 -11.66
C GLU A 444 -14.03 14.47 -12.78
N GLY A 445 -13.14 15.26 -13.39
CA GLY A 445 -12.25 14.76 -14.46
C GLY A 445 -12.95 14.51 -15.81
N THR A 446 -12.44 13.53 -16.55
CA THR A 446 -12.87 13.18 -17.91
C THR A 446 -13.02 11.67 -18.06
N VAL A 447 -14.07 11.23 -18.75
CA VAL A 447 -14.34 9.81 -19.06
C VAL A 447 -14.51 9.64 -20.55
N THR A 448 -13.98 8.55 -21.10
CA THR A 448 -14.35 8.09 -22.44
C THR A 448 -15.56 7.18 -22.33
N ALA A 449 -16.71 7.65 -22.80
CA ALA A 449 -17.95 6.88 -22.84
C ALA A 449 -18.05 6.12 -24.17
N ILE A 450 -18.35 4.83 -24.12
CA ILE A 450 -18.41 3.95 -25.28
C ILE A 450 -19.84 3.44 -25.46
N ASP A 451 -20.39 3.60 -26.66
CA ASP A 451 -21.65 2.99 -27.07
C ASP A 451 -21.45 1.48 -27.28
N ALA A 452 -22.22 0.63 -26.57
CA ALA A 452 -22.04 -0.81 -26.64
C ALA A 452 -22.39 -1.40 -28.02
N LYS A 453 -23.31 -0.75 -28.77
CA LYS A 453 -23.76 -1.17 -30.10
C LYS A 453 -22.81 -0.66 -31.18
N THR A 454 -22.62 0.66 -31.25
CA THR A 454 -21.87 1.28 -32.35
C THR A 454 -20.37 1.30 -32.12
N LYS A 455 -19.91 0.99 -30.90
CA LYS A 455 -18.51 1.11 -30.45
C LYS A 455 -17.93 2.52 -30.54
N LYS A 456 -18.76 3.52 -30.89
CA LYS A 456 -18.35 4.93 -30.96
C LYS A 456 -17.98 5.42 -29.56
N GLN A 457 -16.87 6.13 -29.49
CA GLN A 457 -16.33 6.69 -28.26
C GLN A 457 -16.64 8.19 -28.20
N ARG A 458 -16.93 8.69 -27.00
CA ARG A 458 -17.15 10.12 -26.75
C ARG A 458 -16.45 10.51 -25.46
N GLN A 459 -15.59 11.53 -25.50
CA GLN A 459 -15.09 12.12 -24.27
C GLN A 459 -16.18 12.93 -23.60
N VAL A 460 -16.33 12.73 -22.29
CA VAL A 460 -17.29 13.44 -21.44
C VAL A 460 -16.50 14.07 -20.31
N LYS A 461 -16.49 15.41 -20.25
CA LYS A 461 -15.84 16.19 -19.20
C LYS A 461 -16.86 16.56 -18.12
N ALA A 462 -16.46 16.56 -16.86
CA ALA A 462 -17.30 17.02 -15.75
C ALA A 462 -17.83 18.45 -16.00
N PRO A 463 -19.06 18.79 -15.56
CA PRO A 463 -20.05 17.94 -14.88
C PRO A 463 -21.07 17.31 -15.86
N ARG A 464 -20.65 16.89 -17.07
CA ARG A 464 -21.57 16.46 -18.14
C ARG A 464 -21.96 14.98 -18.05
N SER A 465 -22.95 14.60 -18.83
CA SER A 465 -23.37 13.20 -19.02
C SER A 465 -23.80 12.90 -20.44
N VAL A 466 -23.67 11.65 -20.86
CA VAL A 466 -24.16 11.13 -22.14
C VAL A 466 -25.09 9.93 -21.89
N LYS A 467 -26.05 9.70 -22.78
CA LYS A 467 -26.97 8.56 -22.74
C LYS A 467 -26.84 7.73 -24.01
N PHE A 468 -26.89 6.42 -23.85
CA PHE A 468 -26.93 5.43 -24.93
C PHE A 468 -28.27 4.70 -24.85
N PRO A 469 -29.12 4.77 -25.87
CA PRO A 469 -30.44 4.14 -25.86
C PRO A 469 -30.36 2.62 -26.06
N ALA A 470 -31.43 1.94 -25.64
CA ALA A 470 -31.69 0.57 -25.99
C ALA A 470 -31.86 0.45 -27.50
N SER A 471 -31.36 -0.67 -28.04
CA SER A 471 -31.48 -1.02 -29.45
C SER A 471 -32.90 -1.31 -29.85
#